data_AF-A0A3D3JY50-F1
#
_entry.id   AF-A0A3D3JY50-F1
#
_cell.length_a   1.000
_cell.length_b   1.000
_cell.length_c   1.000
_cell.angle_alpha   90.00
_cell.angle_beta   90.00
_cell.angle_gamma   90.00
#
_symmetry.space_group_name_H-M   'P 1'
#
loop_
_entity.id
_entity.type
_entity.pdbx_description
1 polymer ?
#
loop_
_entity_poly.entity_id
_entity_poly.type
_entity_poly.pdbx_seq_one_letter_code
_entity_poly.pdbx_strand_id
1 'polypeptide(L)'
;MKPSLDIKHKVYYGGDRQAYIRKSQVLASVNIPRIDTYAVDGGSGLRLYLDNHGRFVWTQISGGGKGRLLALMMDGELMAFLRIDAHNDSGIIDISGPFNTDKADTIARHAERNYELFN
;
A
#
# COMPACT_ATOMS: atom_id res chain seq x y z
N MET A 1 -21.23 2.16 -22.75
CA MET A 1 -20.41 2.14 -21.52
C MET A 1 -20.34 3.56 -20.99
N LYS A 2 -20.97 3.89 -19.86
CA LYS A 2 -20.80 5.24 -19.28
C LYS A 2 -19.34 5.36 -18.83
N PRO A 3 -18.62 6.45 -19.15
CA PRO A 3 -17.32 6.66 -18.54
C PRO A 3 -17.58 6.83 -17.05
N SER A 4 -17.13 5.88 -16.22
CA SER A 4 -17.06 6.14 -14.80
C SER A 4 -16.17 7.37 -14.65
N LEU A 5 -16.70 8.46 -14.15
CA LEU A 5 -15.89 9.58 -13.69
C LEU A 5 -14.88 8.99 -12.70
N ASP A 6 -13.65 8.79 -13.16
CA ASP A 6 -12.52 8.49 -12.30
C ASP A 6 -12.32 9.75 -11.45
N ILE A 7 -13.07 9.84 -10.36
CA ILE A 7 -12.94 10.94 -9.42
C ILE A 7 -11.56 10.81 -8.80
N LYS A 8 -10.63 11.63 -9.29
CA LYS A 8 -9.28 11.74 -8.76
C LYS A 8 -9.29 12.75 -7.62
N HIS A 9 -8.86 12.30 -6.45
CA HIS A 9 -8.68 13.16 -5.29
C HIS A 9 -7.29 13.78 -5.31
N LYS A 10 -7.23 15.08 -5.05
CA LYS A 10 -5.98 15.80 -4.86
C LYS A 10 -5.45 15.50 -3.45
N VAL A 11 -4.24 14.96 -3.37
CA VAL A 11 -3.52 14.73 -2.11
C VAL A 11 -2.18 15.45 -2.14
N TYR A 12 -1.71 15.91 -0.98
CA TYR A 12 -0.43 16.57 -0.82
C TYR A 12 0.57 15.61 -0.18
N TYR A 13 1.84 15.67 -0.61
CA TYR A 13 2.91 14.85 -0.04
C TYR A 13 4.27 15.56 -0.15
N GLY A 14 5.15 15.36 0.83
CA GLY A 14 6.49 15.97 0.82
C GLY A 14 6.47 17.51 0.75
N GLY A 15 5.56 18.15 1.49
CA GLY A 15 5.32 19.59 1.44
C GLY A 15 4.33 19.95 0.33
N ASP A 16 4.80 20.68 -0.69
CA ASP A 16 3.93 21.29 -1.71
C ASP A 16 3.61 20.39 -2.92
N ARG A 17 4.07 19.13 -2.94
CA ARG A 17 3.82 18.25 -4.09
C ARG A 17 2.40 17.72 -4.06
N GLN A 18 1.81 17.64 -5.24
CA GLN A 18 0.42 17.26 -5.43
C GLN A 18 0.36 15.96 -6.25
N ALA A 19 -0.52 15.05 -5.85
CA ALA A 19 -0.87 13.88 -6.63
C ALA A 19 -2.38 13.76 -6.77
N TYR A 20 -2.81 13.17 -7.88
CA TYR A 20 -4.20 12.87 -8.17
C TYR A 20 -4.39 11.36 -8.12
N ILE A 21 -5.00 10.88 -7.04
CA ILE A 21 -5.20 9.44 -6.79
C ILE A 21 -6.66 9.06 -7.02
N ARG A 22 -6.91 7.87 -7.56
CA ARG A 22 -8.28 7.33 -7.66
C ARG A 22 -8.79 7.04 -6.25
N LYS A 23 -10.09 7.29 -6.01
CA LYS A 23 -10.71 7.01 -4.70
C LYS A 23 -10.81 5.51 -4.39
N SER A 24 -10.92 4.68 -5.42
CA SER A 24 -11.14 3.25 -5.26
C SER A 24 -9.93 2.61 -4.58
N GLN A 25 -10.16 2.18 -3.34
CA GLN A 25 -9.21 1.43 -2.56
C GLN A 25 -9.06 0.04 -3.16
N VAL A 26 -7.83 -0.44 -3.17
CA VAL A 26 -7.47 -1.69 -3.84
C VAL A 26 -7.17 -2.77 -2.80
N LEU A 27 -6.45 -2.40 -1.74
CA LEU A 27 -6.21 -3.18 -0.53
C LEU A 27 -6.33 -2.25 0.66
N ALA A 28 -6.69 -2.78 1.82
CA ALA A 28 -6.76 -2.04 3.08
C ALA A 28 -6.16 -2.86 4.23
N SER A 29 -6.07 -2.27 5.43
CA SER A 29 -5.55 -2.93 6.65
C SER A 29 -6.25 -4.25 6.97
N VAL A 30 -7.53 -4.37 6.60
CA VAL A 30 -8.35 -5.58 6.78
C VAL A 30 -7.82 -6.79 5.99
N ASN A 31 -6.91 -6.57 5.04
CA ASN A 31 -6.28 -7.61 4.22
C ASN A 31 -4.83 -7.90 4.63
N ILE A 32 -4.31 -7.22 5.66
CA ILE A 32 -2.89 -7.23 6.02
C ILE A 32 -2.75 -7.69 7.48
N PRO A 33 -2.76 -9.00 7.75
CA PRO A 33 -2.60 -9.54 9.10
C PRO A 33 -1.25 -9.23 9.74
N ARG A 34 -0.21 -9.03 8.92
CA ARG A 34 1.16 -8.85 9.42
C ARG A 34 1.95 -7.91 8.52
N ILE A 35 2.80 -7.11 9.16
CA ILE A 35 3.83 -6.32 8.50
C ILE A 35 5.15 -6.57 9.22
N ASP A 36 6.20 -6.91 8.47
CA ASP A 36 7.58 -6.91 8.97
C ASP A 36 8.32 -5.67 8.47
N THR A 37 9.37 -5.26 9.19
CA THR A 37 10.28 -4.21 8.74
C THR A 37 11.57 -4.83 8.17
N TYR A 38 12.19 -4.15 7.20
CA TYR A 38 13.50 -4.54 6.67
C TYR A 38 14.35 -3.31 6.37
N ALA A 39 15.68 -3.45 6.42
CA ALA A 39 16.58 -2.32 6.16
C ALA A 39 16.58 -1.93 4.67
N VAL A 40 16.58 -0.63 4.39
CA VAL A 40 16.80 -0.05 3.06
C VAL A 40 17.84 1.06 3.16
N ASP A 41 18.38 1.49 2.02
CA ASP A 41 19.30 2.63 2.02
C ASP A 41 18.58 3.88 2.55
N GLY A 42 19.15 4.48 3.60
CA GLY A 42 18.58 5.67 4.26
C GLY A 42 17.35 5.45 5.15
N GLY A 43 16.93 4.21 5.44
CA GLY A 43 15.79 3.98 6.34
C GLY A 43 15.34 2.52 6.48
N SER A 44 14.03 2.34 6.66
CA SER A 44 13.39 1.03 6.79
C SER A 44 12.24 0.90 5.78
N GLY A 45 12.13 -0.26 5.15
CA GLY A 45 10.99 -0.67 4.34
C GLY A 45 9.97 -1.47 5.15
N LEU A 46 8.79 -1.64 4.56
CA LEU A 46 7.69 -2.45 5.07
C LEU A 46 7.45 -3.65 4.16
N ARG A 47 7.38 -4.84 4.73
CA ARG A 47 6.96 -6.07 4.05
C ARG A 47 5.59 -6.46 4.56
N LEU A 48 4.58 -6.32 3.71
CA LEU A 48 3.19 -6.60 4.01
C LEU A 48 2.91 -8.05 3.63
N TYR A 49 2.31 -8.80 4.55
CA TYR A 49 1.80 -10.14 4.29
C TYR A 49 0.28 -10.06 4.19
N LEU A 50 -0.26 -10.52 3.07
CA LEU A 50 -1.68 -10.50 2.79
C LEU A 50 -2.35 -11.79 3.26
N ASP A 51 -3.60 -11.66 3.70
CA ASP A 51 -4.48 -12.80 3.90
C ASP A 51 -4.90 -13.43 2.56
N ASN A 52 -5.69 -14.51 2.60
CA ASN A 52 -6.14 -15.18 1.37
C ASN A 52 -6.93 -14.26 0.45
N HIS A 53 -7.81 -13.40 1.00
CA HIS A 53 -8.59 -12.47 0.18
C HIS A 53 -7.71 -11.39 -0.43
N GLY A 54 -6.85 -10.75 0.37
CA GLY A 54 -5.89 -9.75 -0.08
C GLY A 54 -4.94 -10.30 -1.14
N ARG A 55 -4.42 -11.52 -0.96
CA ARG A 55 -3.57 -12.21 -1.94
C ARG A 55 -4.29 -12.41 -3.26
N PHE A 56 -5.54 -12.87 -3.24
CA PHE A 56 -6.33 -13.04 -4.45
C PHE A 56 -6.51 -11.72 -5.20
N VAL A 57 -6.91 -10.67 -4.47
CA VAL A 57 -7.05 -9.31 -5.02
C VAL A 57 -5.73 -8.84 -5.64
N TRP A 58 -4.62 -8.93 -4.90
CA TRP A 58 -3.29 -8.54 -5.35
C TRP A 58 -2.86 -9.25 -6.62
N THR A 59 -3.11 -10.55 -6.72
CA THR A 59 -2.79 -11.38 -7.89
C THR A 59 -3.48 -10.85 -9.16
N GLN A 60 -4.75 -10.45 -9.05
CA GLN A 60 -5.50 -9.88 -10.19
C GLN A 60 -4.95 -8.52 -10.62
N ILE A 61 -4.62 -7.66 -9.64
CA ILE A 61 -4.10 -6.32 -9.92
C ILE A 61 -2.71 -6.38 -10.52
N SER A 62 -1.83 -7.20 -9.96
CA SER A 62 -0.44 -7.34 -10.41
C SER A 62 -0.37 -7.97 -11.81
N GLY A 63 -1.26 -8.91 -12.12
CA GLY A 63 -1.35 -9.56 -13.44
C GLY A 63 -1.75 -8.60 -14.58
N GLY A 64 -2.65 -7.65 -14.33
CA GLY A 64 -3.10 -6.68 -15.35
C GLY A 64 -2.48 -5.28 -15.23
N GLY A 65 -1.61 -5.08 -14.24
CA GLY A 65 -1.24 -3.75 -13.74
C GLY A 65 0.20 -3.32 -13.97
N LYS A 66 1.01 -4.04 -14.75
CA LYS A 66 2.43 -3.70 -14.95
C LYS A 66 2.63 -2.24 -15.34
N GLY A 67 3.51 -1.55 -14.63
CA GLY A 67 3.84 -0.13 -14.80
C GLY A 67 2.87 0.84 -14.09
N ARG A 68 1.76 0.37 -13.52
CA ARG A 68 0.86 1.22 -12.73
C ARG A 68 1.49 1.59 -11.39
N LEU A 69 1.18 2.80 -10.93
CA LEU A 69 1.51 3.27 -9.60
C LEU A 69 0.30 3.11 -8.67
N LEU A 70 0.54 2.52 -7.52
CA LEU A 70 -0.39 2.45 -6.41
C LEU A 70 0.05 3.41 -5.32
N ALA A 71 -0.91 4.15 -4.77
CA ALA A 71 -0.67 5.06 -3.67
C ALA A 71 -0.81 4.29 -2.34
N LEU A 72 0.23 4.33 -1.52
CA LEU A 72 0.12 3.93 -0.11
C LEU A 72 -0.40 5.12 0.69
N MET A 73 -1.60 4.99 1.22
CA MET A 73 -2.25 5.99 2.07
C MET A 73 -2.26 5.50 3.52
N MET A 74 -1.92 6.37 4.47
CA MET A 74 -2.13 6.13 5.90
C MET A 74 -2.75 7.38 6.52
N ASP A 75 -3.83 7.20 7.28
CA ASP A 75 -4.55 8.27 7.98
C ASP A 75 -4.88 9.51 7.11
N GLY A 76 -5.13 9.27 5.81
CA GLY A 76 -5.43 10.32 4.82
C GLY A 76 -4.21 10.96 4.15
N GLU A 77 -3.00 10.62 4.58
CA GLU A 77 -1.74 11.11 4.00
C GLU A 77 -1.18 10.13 2.97
N LEU A 78 -0.60 10.68 1.90
CA LEU A 78 0.11 9.90 0.89
C LEU A 78 1.56 9.67 1.34
N MET A 79 1.90 8.40 1.51
CA MET A 79 3.15 7.98 2.13
C MET A 79 4.19 7.60 1.10
N ALA A 80 3.79 6.82 0.09
CA ALA A 80 4.67 6.33 -0.96
C ALA A 80 3.87 5.95 -2.20
N PHE A 81 4.59 5.80 -3.31
CA PHE A 81 4.08 5.09 -4.49
C PHE A 81 4.77 3.74 -4.60
N LEU A 82 3.96 2.71 -4.84
CA LEU A 82 4.42 1.38 -5.23
C LEU A 82 4.19 1.23 -6.74
N ARG A 83 5.23 0.83 -7.47
CA ARG A 83 5.09 0.43 -8.88
C ARG A 83 4.84 -1.07 -8.95
N ILE A 84 3.87 -1.48 -9.76
CA ILE A 84 3.69 -2.89 -10.10
C ILE A 84 4.67 -3.22 -11.22
N ASP A 85 5.74 -3.94 -10.89
CA ASP A 85 6.77 -4.28 -11.88
C ASP A 85 6.52 -5.62 -12.59
N ALA A 86 5.87 -6.55 -11.90
CA ALA A 86 5.57 -7.88 -12.39
C ALA A 86 4.28 -8.44 -11.77
N HIS A 87 3.78 -9.51 -12.38
CA HIS A 87 2.79 -10.36 -11.75
C HIS A 87 3.35 -10.95 -10.44
N ASN A 88 2.54 -10.94 -9.39
CA ASN A 88 2.90 -11.40 -8.07
C ASN A 88 1.69 -12.09 -7.44
N ASP A 89 1.85 -13.38 -7.14
CA ASP A 89 0.87 -14.25 -6.51
C ASP A 89 1.34 -14.74 -5.13
N SER A 90 2.42 -14.19 -4.56
CA SER A 90 2.98 -14.65 -3.29
C SER A 90 2.19 -14.20 -2.08
N GLY A 91 1.36 -13.15 -2.23
CA GLY A 91 0.70 -12.47 -1.11
C GLY A 91 1.66 -11.57 -0.31
N ILE A 92 2.84 -11.26 -0.84
CA ILE A 92 3.82 -10.38 -0.20
C ILE A 92 3.99 -9.10 -1.03
N ILE A 93 3.96 -7.95 -0.36
CA ILE A 93 4.22 -6.64 -0.95
C ILE A 93 5.33 -5.95 -0.17
N ASP A 94 6.42 -5.60 -0.86
CA ASP A 94 7.53 -4.84 -0.29
C ASP A 94 7.42 -3.36 -0.66
N ILE A 95 7.53 -2.48 0.32
CA ILE A 95 7.44 -1.03 0.16
C ILE A 95 8.63 -0.38 0.86
N SER A 96 9.58 0.14 0.08
CA SER A 96 10.78 0.78 0.64
C SER A 96 10.46 2.11 1.33
N GLY A 97 9.50 2.88 0.78
CA GLY A 97 8.94 4.11 1.37
C GLY A 97 9.94 5.15 1.90
N PRO A 98 9.47 6.25 2.52
CA PRO A 98 10.31 7.21 3.23
C PRO A 98 10.25 6.98 4.75
N PHE A 99 10.26 5.72 5.21
CA PHE A 99 10.10 5.43 6.63
C PHE A 99 11.46 5.41 7.33
N ASN A 100 11.57 6.15 8.43
CA ASN A 100 12.61 5.88 9.40
C ASN A 100 12.24 4.62 10.22
N THR A 101 13.21 4.08 10.97
CA THR A 101 13.04 2.87 11.76
C THR A 101 11.84 2.96 12.72
N ASP A 102 11.74 4.05 13.49
CA ASP A 102 10.69 4.23 14.49
C ASP A 102 9.27 4.23 13.86
N LYS A 103 9.12 4.89 12.71
CA LYS A 103 7.85 4.95 11.99
C LYS A 103 7.51 3.59 11.40
N ALA A 104 8.47 2.90 10.79
CA ALA A 104 8.27 1.58 10.22
C ALA A 104 7.84 0.57 11.30
N ASP A 105 8.52 0.57 12.44
CA ASP A 105 8.22 -0.33 13.56
C ASP A 105 6.86 -0.01 14.19
N THR A 106 6.49 1.26 14.26
CA THR A 106 5.16 1.68 14.73
C THR A 106 4.07 1.14 13.82
N ILE A 107 4.22 1.29 12.50
CA ILE A 107 3.27 0.75 11.52
C ILE A 107 3.17 -0.78 11.66
N ALA A 108 4.32 -1.46 11.77
CA ALA A 108 4.36 -2.91 11.91
C ALA A 108 3.63 -3.41 13.16
N ARG A 109 3.86 -2.78 14.34
CA ARG A 109 3.21 -3.15 15.59
C ARG A 109 1.68 -2.98 15.57
N HIS A 110 1.16 -2.05 14.76
CA HIS A 110 -0.27 -1.80 14.67
C HIS A 110 -1.00 -2.69 13.66
N ALA A 111 -0.27 -3.41 12.79
CA ALA A 111 -0.87 -4.20 11.71
C ALA A 111 -1.82 -5.29 12.23
N GLU A 112 -1.35 -6.14 13.15
CA GLU A 112 -2.12 -7.26 13.69
C GLU A 112 -3.40 -6.79 14.38
N ARG A 113 -3.29 -5.82 15.30
CA ARG A 113 -4.45 -5.22 15.97
C ARG A 113 -5.43 -4.60 14.99
N ASN A 114 -4.95 -3.92 13.94
CA ASN A 114 -5.83 -3.34 12.93
C ASN A 114 -6.56 -4.43 12.14
N TYR A 115 -5.89 -5.53 11.81
CA TYR A 115 -6.52 -6.66 11.12
C TYR A 115 -7.63 -7.31 11.96
N GLU A 116 -7.38 -7.52 13.25
CA GLU A 116 -8.35 -8.09 14.20
C GLU A 116 -9.57 -7.18 14.45
N LEU A 117 -9.42 -5.86 14.37
CA LEU A 117 -10.54 -4.94 14.59
C LEU A 117 -11.60 -4.99 13.49
N PHE A 118 -11.24 -5.48 12.30
CA PHE A 118 -12.11 -5.46 11.12
C PHE A 118 -12.49 -6.85 10.59
N ASN A 119 -12.01 -7.93 11.23
CA ASN A 119 -12.34 -9.32 10.90
C ASN A 119 -12.79 -10.07 12.15
#